data_AF-A0A353B213-F1
#
_entry.id   AF-A0A353B213-F1
#
_cell.length_a   1.000
_cell.length_b   1.000
_cell.length_c   1.000
_cell.angle_alpha   90.00
_cell.angle_beta   90.00
_cell.angle_gamma   90.00
#
_symmetry.space_group_name_H-M   'P 1'
#
loop_
_entity.id
_entity.type
_entity.pdbx_description
1 polymer ?
#
loop_
_entity_poly.entity_id
_entity_poly.type
_entity_poly.pdbx_seq_one_letter_code
_entity_poly.pdbx_strand_id
1 'polypeptide(L)' 'MGDALDTITSNSESFPLARESEELPLQVRQMLYGAGKRKTHRILFAVRPDRIVVHRIRHVAQGGIERPK' A
#
# COMPACT_ATOMS: atom_id res chain seq x y z
N MET A 1 -8.02 -5.55 12.41
CA MET A 1 -6.73 -5.17 11.79
C MET A 1 -5.91 -6.37 11.30
N GLY A 2 -6.04 -7.57 11.88
CA GLY A 2 -5.27 -8.76 11.46
C GLY A 2 -5.53 -9.25 10.03
N ASP A 3 -6.75 -9.10 9.52
CA ASP A 3 -7.19 -9.64 8.22
C ASP A 3 -6.45 -9.07 7.00
N ALA A 4 -6.09 -7.77 7.04
CA ALA A 4 -5.39 -7.11 5.95
C ALA A 4 -3.93 -7.54 5.84
N LEU A 5 -3.27 -7.76 6.99
CA LEU A 5 -1.90 -8.24 7.03
C LEU A 5 -1.82 -9.68 6.50
N ASP A 6 -2.77 -10.53 6.90
CA ASP A 6 -2.85 -11.92 6.46
C ASP A 6 -3.00 -12.02 4.93
N THR A 7 -3.91 -11.21 4.36
CA THR A 7 -4.10 -11.11 2.90
C THR A 7 -2.83 -10.64 2.18
N ILE A 8 -2.12 -9.67 2.77
CA ILE A 8 -0.86 -9.16 2.22
C ILE A 8 0.21 -10.25 2.26
N THR A 9 0.36 -11.00 3.34
CA THR A 9 1.33 -12.11 3.43
C THR A 9 0.99 -13.28 2.52
N SER A 10 -0.31 -13.57 2.33
CA SER A 10 -0.71 -14.73 1.54
C SER A 10 -0.66 -14.49 0.03
N ASN A 11 -0.75 -13.25 -0.46
CA ASN A 11 -0.74 -12.97 -1.90
C ASN A 11 -0.19 -11.58 -2.27
N SER A 12 0.99 -11.24 -1.74
CA SER A 12 1.61 -9.93 -1.89
C SER A 12 1.89 -9.50 -3.34
N GLU A 13 2.11 -10.45 -4.25
CA GLU A 13 2.47 -10.19 -5.65
C GLU A 13 1.27 -9.95 -6.57
N SER A 14 0.05 -10.29 -6.14
CA SER A 14 -1.18 -9.99 -6.89
C SER A 14 -1.64 -8.53 -6.75
N PHE A 15 -1.05 -7.75 -5.85
CA PHE A 15 -1.46 -6.36 -5.65
C PHE A 15 -0.89 -5.43 -6.71
N PRO A 16 -1.64 -4.44 -7.19
CA PRO A 16 -1.15 -3.50 -8.19
C PRO A 16 0.04 -2.70 -7.67
N LEU A 17 0.97 -2.38 -8.58
CA LEU A 17 2.05 -1.43 -8.28
C LEU A 17 1.45 -0.06 -7.95
N ALA A 18 2.03 0.59 -6.95
CA ALA A 18 1.72 1.97 -6.62
C ALA A 18 2.41 2.91 -7.61
N ARG A 19 1.85 4.09 -7.84
CA ARG A 19 2.50 5.15 -8.62
C ARG A 19 3.86 5.54 -8.04
N GLU A 20 3.98 5.53 -6.73
CA GLU A 20 5.25 5.76 -6.02
C GLU A 20 6.34 4.74 -6.38
N SER A 21 6.00 3.58 -6.98
CA SER A 21 6.98 2.63 -7.50
C SER A 21 7.73 3.14 -8.73
N GLU A 22 7.20 4.13 -9.45
CA GLU A 22 7.88 4.78 -10.57
C GLU A 22 8.89 5.82 -10.08
N GLU A 23 8.66 6.38 -8.89
CA GLU A 23 9.48 7.45 -8.29
C GLU A 23 10.52 6.92 -7.29
N LEU A 24 10.31 5.70 -6.79
CA LEU A 24 11.19 5.04 -5.83
C LEU A 24 11.93 3.88 -6.51
N PRO A 25 13.20 3.60 -6.16
CA PRO A 25 13.97 2.46 -6.67
C PRO A 25 13.50 1.11 -6.09
N LEU A 26 12.23 1.02 -5.69
CA LEU A 26 11.64 -0.09 -4.95
C LEU A 26 10.32 -0.43 -5.64
N GLN A 27 10.04 -1.72 -5.83
CA GLN A 27 8.71 -2.16 -6.27
C GLN A 27 7.70 -1.99 -5.13
N VAL A 28 7.04 -0.83 -5.09
CA VAL A 28 6.02 -0.52 -4.09
C VAL A 28 4.66 -0.93 -4.65
N ARG A 29 3.91 -1.71 -3.89
CA ARG A 29 2.55 -2.15 -4.20
C ARG A 29 1.56 -1.43 -3.29
N GLN A 30 0.30 -1.41 -3.72
CA GLN A 30 -0.78 -0.78 -2.97
C GLN A 30 -1.97 -1.71 -2.74
N MET A 31 -2.54 -1.65 -1.53
CA MET A 31 -3.81 -2.30 -1.18
C MET A 31 -4.79 -1.26 -0.65
N LEU A 32 -6.02 -1.28 -1.17
CA LEU A 32 -7.10 -0.47 -0.63
C LEU A 32 -7.70 -1.15 0.61
N TYR A 33 -7.74 -0.42 1.72
CA TYR A 33 -8.23 -0.84 3.03
C TYR A 33 -9.29 0.12 3.56
N GLY A 34 -10.27 -0.36 4.31
CA GLY A 34 -11.30 0.47 4.91
C GLY A 34 -12.45 -0.34 5.47
N ALA A 35 -13.33 0.31 6.22
CA ALA A 35 -14.49 -0.33 6.82
C ALA A 35 -15.70 -0.30 5.86
N GLY A 36 -16.31 -1.47 5.62
CA GLY A 36 -17.53 -1.61 4.81
C GLY A 36 -17.32 -1.37 3.31
N LYS A 37 -18.30 -0.73 2.64
CA LYS A 37 -18.28 -0.49 1.19
C LYS A 37 -17.33 0.62 0.74
N ARG A 38 -16.77 1.41 1.67
CA ARG A 38 -15.88 2.53 1.35
C ARG A 38 -14.45 2.19 1.76
N LYS A 39 -13.62 1.89 0.77
CA LYS A 39 -12.18 1.76 0.99
C LYS A 39 -11.58 3.16 1.14
N THR A 40 -11.40 3.59 2.38
CA THR A 40 -10.97 4.95 2.74
C THR A 40 -9.46 5.10 2.81
N HIS A 41 -8.71 4.01 2.93
CA HIS A 41 -7.27 4.01 3.08
C HIS A 41 -6.59 3.20 1.96
N ARG A 42 -5.35 3.56 1.65
CA ARG A 42 -4.43 2.75 0.85
C ARG A 42 -3.18 2.46 1.67
N ILE A 43 -2.81 1.19 1.72
CA ILE A 43 -1.59 0.71 2.34
C ILE A 43 -0.56 0.57 1.23
N LEU A 44 0.55 1.29 1.36
CA LEU A 44 1.72 1.19 0.48
C LEU A 44 2.73 0.27 1.13
N PHE A 45 3.11 -0.80 0.45
CA PHE A 45 4.04 -1.79 0.97
C PHE A 45 4.99 -2.29 -0.12
N ALA A 46 6.20 -2.66 0.25
CA ALA A 46 7.14 -3.32 -0.63
C ALA A 46 7.28 -4.79 -0.21
N VAL A 47 7.36 -5.66 -1.20
CA VAL A 47 7.61 -7.10 -1.01
C VAL A 47 9.11 -7.33 -1.11
N ARG A 48 9.71 -7.84 -0.03
CA ARG A 48 11.11 -8.29 0.00
C ARG A 48 11.12 -9.82 0.12
N PRO A 49 12.26 -10.47 -0.20
CA PRO A 49 12.33 -11.93 -0.19
C PRO A 49 12.00 -12.55 1.17
N ASP A 50 12.32 -11.85 2.26
CA ASP A 50 12.20 -12.32 3.64
C ASP A 50 11.01 -11.72 4.41
N ARG A 51 10.44 -10.61 3.92
CA ARG A 51 9.45 -9.83 4.68
C ARG A 51 8.66 -8.85 3.81
N ILE A 52 7.54 -8.41 4.35
CA ILE A 52 6.75 -7.31 3.77
C ILE A 52 6.97 -6.05 4.59
N VAL A 53 7.35 -4.97 3.91
CA VAL A 53 7.63 -3.68 4.53
C VAL A 53 6.50 -2.73 4.21
N VAL A 54 5.67 -2.40 5.20
CA VAL A 54 4.65 -1.36 5.06
C VAL A 54 5.32 0.00 5.19
N HIS A 55 5.34 0.77 4.10
CA HIS A 55 5.98 2.08 4.05
C HIS A 55 5.07 3.20 4.57
N ARG A 56 3.77 3.15 4.21
CA ARG A 56 2.83 4.21 4.59
C ARG A 56 1.39 3.74 4.43
N ILE A 57 0.50 4.22 5.30
CA ILE A 57 -0.95 4.13 5.13
C ILE A 57 -1.46 5.54 4.86
N ARG A 58 -2.16 5.76 3.74
CA ARG A 58 -2.71 7.06 3.35
C ARG A 58 -4.22 6.99 3.18
N HIS A 59 -4.91 8.11 3.32
CA HIS A 59 -6.33 8.20 2.97
C HIS A 59 -6.49 8.32 1.45
N VAL A 60 -7.38 7.52 0.84
CA VAL A 60 -7.63 7.49 -0.61
C VAL A 60 -8.14 8.83 -1.14
N ALA A 61 -8.90 9.57 -0.32
CA ALA A 61 -9.40 10.90 -0.70
C ALA A 61 -8.33 12.01 -0.65
N GLN A 62 -7.17 11.78 -0.01
CA GLN A 62 -6.03 12.69 -0.05
C GLN A 62 -5.13 12.31 -1.24
N GLY A 63 -5.68 12.48 -2.44
CA GLY A 63 -4.96 12.30 -3.70
C GLY A 63 -4.01 13.45 -3.97
N GLY A 64 -2.79 13.37 -3.44
CA GLY A 64 -1.71 14.30 -3.79
C GLY A 64 -0.54 14.18 -2.83
N ILE A 65 0.65 13.95 -3.37
CA ILE A 65 1.89 14.19 -2.64
C ILE A 65 1.95 15.71 -2.45
N GLU A 66 1.58 16.21 -1.26
CA GLU A 66 1.93 17.58 -0.89
C GLU A 66 3.46 17.64 -0.86
N ARG A 67 4.06 18.38 -1.79
CA ARG A 67 5.49 18.69 -1.79
C ARG A 67 5.79 19.46 -0.50
N PRO A 68 6.77 19.06 0.33
CA PRO A 68 7.20 19.91 1.42
C PRO A 68 7.75 21.22 0.84
N LYS A 69 7.29 22.35 1.40
CA LYS A 69 7.82 23.69 1.14
C LYS A 69 9.19 23.87 1.78
#